data_AF-A0A5B9W5R8-F1
#
_entry.id   AF-A0A5B9W5R8-F1
#
_cell.length_a   1.000
_cell.length_b   1.000
_cell.length_c   1.000
_cell.angle_alpha   90.00
_cell.angle_beta   90.00
_cell.angle_gamma   90.00
#
_symmetry.space_group_name_H-M   'P 1'
#
loop_
_entity.id
_entity.type
_entity.pdbx_description
1 polymer ?
#
loop_
_entity_poly.entity_id
_entity_poly.type
_entity_poly.pdbx_seq_one_letter_code
_entity_poly.pdbx_strand_id
1 'polypeptide(L)'
;MTEDEWLSGTDVRAMLESLGRTLSERKARLFAVACCRPELFRDPRSLRVLEVAERHADGLAGDDEWMEIGSLRMDVEEPGRLGSAVYWAAESDVAPAFFASRASFYARSVSWEWLGELSAEEQEQAWDAIDEDESQPELGLDLDGPQADLLREIVGNPFRPAAFDPAWLRPEVTSLAQAIYEDRAFGRMPELAAHLERAGCTDRDILDHCRRAGGHVRSCWVLDAVLARR
;
A
#
# COMPACT_ATOMS: atom_id res chain seq x y z
N MET A 1 2.76 1.11 -20.52
CA MET A 1 1.43 0.63 -20.12
C MET A 1 0.38 1.61 -20.63
N THR A 2 -0.75 1.12 -21.14
CA THR A 2 -1.94 1.88 -21.56
C THR A 2 -3.00 1.93 -20.45
N GLU A 3 -4.06 2.73 -20.62
CA GLU A 3 -5.18 2.79 -19.67
C GLU A 3 -5.87 1.42 -19.51
N ASP A 4 -6.13 0.71 -20.62
CA ASP A 4 -6.76 -0.61 -20.58
C ASP A 4 -5.86 -1.64 -19.87
N GLU A 5 -4.56 -1.65 -20.19
CA GLU A 5 -3.58 -2.51 -19.52
C GLU A 5 -3.49 -2.22 -18.02
N TRP A 6 -3.61 -0.94 -17.62
CA TRP A 6 -3.65 -0.57 -16.21
C TRP A 6 -4.93 -1.01 -15.51
N LEU A 7 -6.09 -0.94 -16.18
CA LEU A 7 -7.38 -1.29 -15.57
C LEU A 7 -7.59 -2.81 -15.46
N SER A 8 -7.06 -3.60 -16.40
CA SER A 8 -7.25 -5.07 -16.42
C SER A 8 -6.01 -5.88 -16.06
N GLY A 9 -4.81 -5.31 -16.11
CA GLY A 9 -3.56 -6.05 -15.92
C GLY A 9 -3.32 -6.47 -14.47
N THR A 10 -2.55 -7.53 -14.27
CA THR A 10 -2.14 -7.94 -12.91
C THR A 10 -0.64 -7.76 -12.68
N ASP A 11 0.18 -7.52 -13.70
CA ASP A 11 1.63 -7.31 -13.55
C ASP A 11 1.97 -6.00 -12.81
N VAL A 12 2.07 -6.10 -11.47
CA VAL A 12 2.37 -4.98 -10.57
C VAL A 12 3.73 -4.35 -10.87
N ARG A 13 4.72 -5.13 -11.32
CA ARG A 13 6.03 -4.58 -11.69
C ARG A 13 5.89 -3.66 -12.89
N ALA A 14 5.24 -4.11 -13.96
CA ALA A 14 4.98 -3.29 -15.13
C ALA A 14 4.13 -2.05 -14.79
N MET A 15 3.17 -2.18 -13.86
CA MET A 15 2.38 -1.05 -13.36
C MET A 15 3.27 -0.03 -12.63
N LEU A 16 4.12 -0.45 -11.69
CA LEU A 16 5.02 0.42 -10.94
C LEU A 16 6.07 1.08 -11.83
N GLU A 17 6.66 0.34 -12.78
CA GLU A 17 7.57 0.88 -13.78
C GLU A 17 6.90 1.96 -14.63
N SER A 18 5.63 1.75 -15.00
CA SER A 18 4.86 2.73 -15.77
C SER A 18 4.58 4.03 -15.00
N LEU A 19 4.48 3.98 -13.68
CA LEU A 19 4.36 5.17 -12.83
C LEU A 19 5.70 5.91 -12.71
N GLY A 20 6.82 5.17 -12.61
CA GLY A 20 8.16 5.74 -12.54
C GLY A 20 8.27 6.83 -11.47
N ARG A 21 8.63 8.05 -11.87
CA ARG A 21 8.80 9.22 -10.97
C ARG A 21 7.50 9.90 -10.56
N THR A 22 6.35 9.49 -11.09
CA THR A 22 5.05 10.06 -10.72
C THR A 22 4.50 9.47 -9.42
N LEU A 23 4.98 8.31 -9.02
CA LEU A 23 4.69 7.72 -7.72
C LEU A 23 5.48 8.45 -6.64
N SER A 24 4.77 9.09 -5.70
CA SER A 24 5.41 9.75 -4.57
C SER A 24 6.01 8.73 -3.60
N GLU A 25 7.04 9.14 -2.86
CA GLU A 25 7.63 8.33 -1.79
C GLU A 25 6.59 7.90 -0.75
N ARG A 26 5.68 8.81 -0.37
CA ARG A 26 4.56 8.50 0.53
C ARG A 26 3.70 7.37 0.00
N LYS A 27 3.24 7.45 -1.25
CA LYS A 27 2.37 6.42 -1.84
C LYS A 27 3.10 5.09 -2.02
N ALA A 28 4.38 5.10 -2.38
CA ALA A 28 5.19 3.89 -2.45
C ALA A 28 5.29 3.21 -1.07
N ARG A 29 5.52 3.99 0.00
CA ARG A 29 5.60 3.49 1.38
C ARG A 29 4.27 2.91 1.85
N LEU A 30 3.17 3.60 1.58
CA LEU A 30 1.83 3.11 1.92
C LEU A 30 1.41 1.91 1.09
N PHE A 31 1.84 1.81 -0.16
CA PHE A 31 1.63 0.60 -0.98
C PHE A 31 2.37 -0.60 -0.39
N ALA A 32 3.63 -0.44 -0.02
CA ALA A 32 4.39 -1.49 0.65
C ALA A 32 3.74 -1.97 1.94
N VAL A 33 3.30 -1.05 2.81
CA VAL A 33 2.60 -1.41 4.04
C VAL A 33 1.27 -2.12 3.72
N ALA A 34 0.50 -1.64 2.75
CA ALA A 34 -0.75 -2.26 2.34
C ALA A 34 -0.56 -3.68 1.77
N CYS A 35 0.56 -3.95 1.10
CA CYS A 35 0.93 -5.30 0.68
C CYS A 35 1.17 -6.22 1.87
N CYS A 36 1.68 -5.70 2.99
CA CYS A 36 1.94 -6.43 4.23
C CYS A 36 0.67 -6.58 5.11
N ARG A 37 -0.45 -7.02 4.52
CA ARG A 37 -1.78 -7.16 5.15
C ARG A 37 -1.74 -7.51 6.66
N PRO A 38 -2.28 -6.67 7.57
CA PRO A 38 -2.21 -6.88 9.02
C PRO A 38 -2.76 -8.23 9.49
N GLU A 39 -3.70 -8.84 8.77
CA GLU A 39 -4.30 -10.14 9.10
C GLU A 39 -3.30 -11.30 8.99
N LEU A 40 -2.23 -11.10 8.21
CA LEU A 40 -1.10 -12.03 8.11
C LEU A 40 -0.15 -11.90 9.31
N PHE A 41 -0.30 -10.86 10.13
CA PHE A 41 0.57 -10.56 11.27
C PHE A 41 -0.18 -10.69 12.58
N ARG A 42 0.24 -11.66 13.38
CA ARG A 42 -0.29 -11.85 14.74
C ARG A 42 0.67 -11.36 15.81
N ASP A 43 1.92 -11.11 15.44
CA ASP A 43 2.94 -10.61 16.35
C ASP A 43 2.78 -9.09 16.57
N PRO A 44 2.65 -8.63 17.84
CA PRO A 44 2.51 -7.21 18.16
C PRO A 44 3.66 -6.32 17.67
N ARG A 45 4.89 -6.85 17.56
CA ARG A 45 6.05 -6.08 17.09
C ARG A 45 5.94 -5.80 15.59
N SER A 46 5.50 -6.78 14.81
CA SER A 46 5.23 -6.61 13.38
C SER A 46 4.13 -5.56 13.14
N LEU A 47 3.05 -5.59 13.94
CA LEU A 47 2.00 -4.57 13.87
C LEU A 47 2.53 -3.18 14.23
N ARG A 48 3.42 -3.08 15.22
CA ARG A 48 4.10 -1.82 15.59
C ARG A 48 4.97 -1.28 14.45
N VAL A 49 5.71 -2.14 13.75
CA VAL A 49 6.51 -1.74 12.57
C VAL A 49 5.61 -1.18 11.47
N LEU A 50 4.50 -1.86 11.13
CA LEU A 50 3.56 -1.39 10.12
C LEU A 50 2.95 -0.02 10.50
N GLU A 51 2.54 0.13 11.76
CA GLU A 51 1.98 1.39 12.28
C GLU A 51 2.98 2.55 12.16
N VAL A 52 4.22 2.35 12.62
CA VAL A 52 5.26 3.38 12.56
C VAL A 52 5.64 3.69 11.10
N ALA A 53 5.69 2.70 10.22
CA ALA A 53 5.97 2.91 8.81
C ALA A 53 4.87 3.73 8.10
N GLU A 54 3.59 3.50 8.41
CA GLU A 54 2.48 4.32 7.89
C GLU A 54 2.55 5.76 8.41
N ARG A 55 2.82 5.94 9.70
CA ARG A 55 3.02 7.27 10.30
C ARG A 55 4.21 7.98 9.67
N HIS A 56 5.30 7.25 9.42
CA HIS A 56 6.49 7.79 8.80
C HIS A 56 6.23 8.19 7.33
N ALA A 57 5.44 7.42 6.58
CA ALA A 57 4.98 7.81 5.24
C ALA A 57 4.18 9.12 5.25
N ASP A 58 3.48 9.41 6.35
CA ASP A 58 2.77 10.68 6.58
C ASP A 58 3.62 11.79 7.20
N GLY A 59 4.91 11.54 7.50
CA GLY A 59 5.78 12.48 8.21
C GLY A 59 5.40 12.71 9.68
N LEU A 60 4.69 11.75 10.29
CA LEU A 60 4.18 11.82 11.67
C LEU A 60 4.97 10.97 12.66
N ALA A 61 5.87 10.10 12.19
CA ALA A 61 6.74 9.33 13.06
C ALA A 61 7.98 10.16 13.46
N GLY A 62 8.28 10.20 14.76
CA GLY A 62 9.51 10.82 15.26
C GLY A 62 10.74 9.91 15.13
N ASP A 63 11.93 10.50 15.24
CA ASP A 63 13.21 9.77 15.15
C ASP A 63 13.33 8.65 16.19
N ASP A 64 12.79 8.86 17.40
CA ASP A 64 12.77 7.86 18.47
C ASP A 64 11.89 6.64 18.11
N GLU A 65 10.73 6.87 17.49
CA GLU A 65 9.85 5.79 17.00
C GLU A 65 10.54 5.02 15.86
N TRP A 66 11.29 5.73 15.01
CA TRP A 66 12.06 5.11 13.93
C TRP A 66 13.21 4.25 14.44
N MET A 67 13.95 4.72 15.45
CA MET A 67 15.00 3.94 16.11
C MET A 67 14.44 2.74 16.87
N GLU A 68 13.29 2.88 17.53
CA GLU A 68 12.58 1.79 18.21
C GLU A 68 12.35 0.62 17.26
N ILE A 69 11.74 0.85 16.09
CA ILE A 69 11.46 -0.23 15.13
C ILE A 69 12.74 -0.81 14.51
N GLY A 70 13.79 0.00 14.35
CA GLY A 70 15.12 -0.49 13.93
C GLY A 70 15.74 -1.46 14.94
N SER A 71 15.48 -1.28 16.24
CA SER A 71 15.92 -2.21 17.29
C SER A 71 15.06 -3.48 17.34
N LEU A 72 13.73 -3.36 17.17
CA LEU A 72 12.82 -4.49 17.12
C LEU A 72 13.15 -5.47 15.98
N ARG A 73 13.79 -4.97 14.90
CA ARG A 73 14.34 -5.76 13.80
C ARG A 73 15.50 -6.67 14.21
N MET A 74 16.38 -6.19 15.08
CA MET A 74 17.64 -6.88 15.43
C MET A 74 17.42 -8.03 16.42
N ASP A 75 16.33 -8.01 17.18
CA ASP A 75 15.99 -8.99 18.23
C ASP A 75 15.15 -10.19 17.73
N VAL A 76 14.93 -10.30 16.41
CA VAL A 76 14.21 -11.44 15.82
C VAL A 76 15.25 -12.50 15.41
N GLU A 77 15.45 -13.53 16.25
CA GLU A 77 16.41 -14.63 16.01
C GLU A 77 16.08 -15.52 14.80
N GLU A 78 14.93 -15.33 14.17
CA GLU A 78 14.69 -15.73 12.78
C GLU A 78 14.28 -14.49 12.01
N PRO A 79 14.66 -14.33 10.72
CA PRO A 79 14.24 -13.16 9.97
C PRO A 79 12.71 -13.12 9.96
N GLY A 80 12.13 -12.20 10.74
CA GLY A 80 10.74 -11.78 10.62
C GLY A 80 10.60 -11.05 9.29
N ARG A 81 10.54 -11.84 8.21
CA ARG A 81 10.83 -11.52 6.80
C ARG A 81 10.07 -10.32 6.20
N LEU A 82 9.04 -9.80 6.84
CA LEU A 82 8.27 -8.62 6.40
C LEU A 82 8.57 -7.32 7.17
N GLY A 83 8.89 -7.41 8.46
CA GLY A 83 9.28 -6.22 9.24
C GLY A 83 10.56 -5.61 8.69
N SER A 84 11.47 -6.47 8.19
CA SER A 84 12.66 -6.06 7.43
C SER A 84 12.29 -5.40 6.10
N ALA A 85 11.35 -5.98 5.33
CA ALA A 85 10.92 -5.43 4.05
C ALA A 85 10.30 -4.02 4.19
N VAL A 86 9.47 -3.79 5.21
CA VAL A 86 8.83 -2.49 5.53
C VAL A 86 9.79 -1.50 6.21
N TYR A 87 10.90 -1.97 6.77
CA TYR A 87 11.96 -1.11 7.28
C TYR A 87 12.89 -0.63 6.16
N TRP A 88 13.44 -1.55 5.33
CA TRP A 88 14.29 -1.23 4.17
C TRP A 88 13.56 -0.34 3.15
N ALA A 89 12.27 -0.57 3.03
CA ALA A 89 11.30 0.27 2.36
C ALA A 89 11.36 1.76 2.66
N ALA A 90 11.45 2.08 3.94
CA ALA A 90 11.25 3.42 4.44
C ALA A 90 12.58 4.12 4.81
N GLU A 91 13.67 3.37 4.90
CA GLU A 91 15.03 3.91 5.12
C GLU A 91 15.78 4.23 3.81
N SER A 92 15.39 3.66 2.66
CA SER A 92 16.18 3.70 1.43
C SER A 92 16.04 5.01 0.63
N ASP A 93 17.17 5.60 0.21
CA ASP A 93 17.29 6.71 -0.76
C ASP A 93 17.08 6.27 -2.24
N VAL A 94 16.63 5.03 -2.48
CA VAL A 94 16.45 4.44 -3.81
C VAL A 94 15.06 4.77 -4.38
N ALA A 95 14.89 4.73 -5.70
CA ALA A 95 13.67 5.14 -6.40
C ALA A 95 12.38 4.45 -5.86
N PRO A 96 11.28 5.20 -5.61
CA PRO A 96 10.06 4.69 -4.95
C PRO A 96 9.42 3.44 -5.60
N ALA A 97 9.47 3.34 -6.94
CA ALA A 97 8.89 2.22 -7.69
C ALA A 97 9.66 0.90 -7.49
N PHE A 98 11.00 0.98 -7.38
CA PHE A 98 11.85 -0.19 -7.13
C PHE A 98 11.53 -0.80 -5.76
N PHE A 99 11.35 0.09 -4.77
CA PHE A 99 10.97 -0.29 -3.43
C PHE A 99 9.56 -0.91 -3.37
N ALA A 100 8.54 -0.24 -3.93
CA ALA A 100 7.18 -0.76 -3.96
C ALA A 100 7.11 -2.17 -4.57
N SER A 101 7.90 -2.42 -5.61
CA SER A 101 8.01 -3.74 -6.27
C SER A 101 8.58 -4.78 -5.32
N ARG A 102 9.66 -4.47 -4.58
CA ARG A 102 10.20 -5.38 -3.57
C ARG A 102 9.18 -5.65 -2.48
N ALA A 103 8.54 -4.65 -1.88
CA ALA A 103 7.55 -4.91 -0.82
C ALA A 103 6.35 -5.76 -1.29
N SER A 104 5.89 -5.53 -2.53
CA SER A 104 4.91 -6.40 -3.20
C SER A 104 5.40 -7.85 -3.24
N PHE A 105 6.63 -8.04 -3.71
CA PHE A 105 7.26 -9.34 -3.85
C PHE A 105 7.51 -10.03 -2.50
N TYR A 106 8.01 -9.30 -1.49
CA TYR A 106 8.16 -9.80 -0.13
C TYR A 106 6.79 -10.18 0.47
N ALA A 107 5.75 -9.37 0.31
CA ALA A 107 4.41 -9.74 0.78
C ALA A 107 3.86 -11.03 0.12
N ARG A 108 4.25 -11.33 -1.12
CA ARG A 108 3.90 -12.60 -1.80
C ARG A 108 4.57 -13.81 -1.14
N SER A 109 5.83 -13.71 -0.76
CA SER A 109 6.60 -14.84 -0.21
C SER A 109 6.17 -15.26 1.20
N VAL A 110 5.29 -14.49 1.85
CA VAL A 110 4.86 -14.70 3.24
C VAL A 110 3.34 -14.79 3.38
N SER A 111 2.63 -15.00 2.26
CA SER A 111 1.29 -15.60 2.30
C SER A 111 1.40 -16.98 2.96
N TRP A 112 1.11 -17.00 4.26
CA TRP A 112 1.32 -18.11 5.19
C TRP A 112 0.58 -19.42 4.81
N GLU A 113 -0.33 -19.36 3.84
CA GLU A 113 -1.04 -20.52 3.30
C GLU A 113 -0.17 -21.39 2.38
N TRP A 114 0.98 -20.88 1.90
CA TRP A 114 1.89 -21.60 0.98
C TRP A 114 3.11 -22.21 1.67
N LEU A 115 3.50 -21.71 2.86
CA LEU A 115 4.68 -22.19 3.60
C LEU A 115 4.43 -23.39 4.53
N GLY A 116 3.18 -23.84 4.64
CA GLY A 116 2.84 -25.03 5.43
C GLY A 116 3.40 -26.35 4.87
N GLU A 117 3.91 -26.34 3.63
CA GLU A 117 4.42 -27.53 2.93
C GLU A 117 5.95 -27.49 2.67
N LEU A 118 6.63 -26.37 2.93
CA LEU A 118 8.05 -26.21 2.66
C LEU A 118 8.90 -26.35 3.93
N SER A 119 9.97 -27.13 3.83
CA SER A 119 10.99 -27.28 4.85
C SER A 119 11.76 -25.97 5.08
N ALA A 120 12.42 -25.85 6.23
CA ALA A 120 13.25 -24.69 6.56
C ALA A 120 14.35 -24.42 5.52
N GLU A 121 14.85 -25.46 4.85
CA GLU A 121 15.87 -25.38 3.81
C GLU A 121 15.30 -24.83 2.49
N GLU A 122 14.11 -25.25 2.08
CA GLU A 122 13.42 -24.68 0.90
C GLU A 122 13.02 -23.22 1.13
N GLN A 123 12.74 -22.87 2.39
CA GLN A 123 12.50 -21.50 2.80
C GLN A 123 13.75 -20.62 2.73
N GLU A 124 14.91 -21.15 3.11
CA GLU A 124 16.20 -20.46 3.03
C GLU A 124 16.64 -20.28 1.57
N GLN A 125 16.52 -21.32 0.74
CA GLN A 125 16.82 -21.26 -0.69
C GLN A 125 15.92 -20.30 -1.46
N ALA A 126 14.62 -20.23 -1.11
CA ALA A 126 13.72 -19.23 -1.66
C ALA A 126 14.21 -17.81 -1.32
N TRP A 127 14.82 -17.58 -0.16
CA TRP A 127 15.40 -16.28 0.19
C TRP A 127 16.71 -15.97 -0.50
N ASP A 128 17.62 -16.92 -0.60
CA ASP A 128 18.89 -16.72 -1.30
C ASP A 128 18.62 -16.37 -2.77
N ALA A 129 17.63 -17.02 -3.39
CA ALA A 129 17.16 -16.67 -4.74
C ALA A 129 16.56 -15.26 -4.84
N ILE A 130 16.04 -14.69 -3.75
CA ILE A 130 15.45 -13.34 -3.71
C ILE A 130 16.51 -12.25 -3.47
N ASP A 131 17.59 -12.60 -2.76
CA ASP A 131 18.69 -11.68 -2.46
C ASP A 131 19.74 -11.67 -3.58
N GLU A 132 19.91 -12.78 -4.30
CA GLU A 132 20.89 -12.92 -5.40
C GLU A 132 20.33 -12.62 -6.81
N ASP A 133 19.00 -12.65 -7.02
CA ASP A 133 18.38 -12.47 -8.34
C ASP A 133 17.47 -11.22 -8.41
N GLU A 134 17.87 -10.22 -9.20
CA GLU A 134 16.99 -9.09 -9.60
C GLU A 134 15.82 -9.56 -10.49
N SER A 135 15.89 -10.78 -11.05
CA SER A 135 14.82 -11.38 -11.82
C SER A 135 13.94 -12.26 -10.92
N GLN A 136 12.68 -11.86 -10.76
CA GLN A 136 11.72 -12.57 -9.91
C GLN A 136 11.61 -14.04 -10.35
N PRO A 137 11.63 -15.02 -9.42
CA PRO A 137 11.28 -16.39 -9.77
C PRO A 137 9.86 -16.42 -10.33
N GLU A 138 9.70 -16.98 -11.54
CA GLU A 138 8.42 -17.19 -12.23
C GLU A 138 7.59 -18.26 -11.50
N LEU A 139 7.12 -17.95 -10.30
CA LEU A 139 6.09 -18.72 -9.61
C LEU A 139 4.78 -18.42 -10.34
N GLY A 140 4.38 -19.28 -11.28
CA GLY A 140 3.21 -19.15 -12.17
C GLY A 140 1.82 -19.14 -11.49
N LEU A 141 1.68 -18.41 -10.38
CA LEU A 141 0.46 -18.16 -9.63
C LEU A 141 0.08 -16.67 -9.83
N ASP A 142 -1.18 -16.38 -10.16
CA ASP A 142 -1.70 -15.00 -10.29
C ASP A 142 -1.89 -14.35 -8.91
N LEU A 143 -0.77 -14.16 -8.20
CA LEU A 143 -0.71 -13.54 -6.87
C LEU A 143 -0.68 -12.01 -6.95
N ASP A 144 -0.50 -11.46 -8.14
CA ASP A 144 -0.35 -10.02 -8.35
C ASP A 144 -1.71 -9.31 -8.47
N GLY A 145 -2.80 -10.01 -8.79
CA GLY A 145 -4.14 -9.42 -8.89
C GLY A 145 -4.56 -8.59 -7.66
N PRO A 146 -4.50 -9.14 -6.43
CA PRO A 146 -4.84 -8.36 -5.23
C PRO A 146 -3.90 -7.19 -4.95
N GLN A 147 -2.64 -7.26 -5.37
CA GLN A 147 -1.67 -6.18 -5.23
C GLN A 147 -1.86 -5.10 -6.30
N ALA A 148 -2.23 -5.48 -7.52
CA ALA A 148 -2.63 -4.56 -8.57
C ALA A 148 -3.86 -3.75 -8.14
N ASP A 149 -4.83 -4.40 -7.48
CA ASP A 149 -5.99 -3.71 -6.90
C ASP A 149 -5.61 -2.74 -5.78
N LEU A 150 -4.67 -3.11 -4.91
CA LEU A 150 -4.12 -2.19 -3.91
C LEU A 150 -3.40 -0.99 -4.55
N LEU A 151 -2.64 -1.23 -5.62
CA LEU A 151 -1.95 -0.16 -6.33
C LEU A 151 -2.95 0.82 -6.96
N ARG A 152 -4.02 0.30 -7.58
CA ARG A 152 -5.13 1.13 -8.10
C ARG A 152 -5.88 1.86 -7.00
N GLU A 153 -6.07 1.24 -5.85
CA GLU A 153 -6.68 1.89 -4.69
C GLU A 153 -5.88 3.12 -4.23
N ILE A 154 -4.54 3.02 -4.26
CA ILE A 154 -3.65 4.08 -3.78
C ILE A 154 -3.39 5.17 -4.82
N VAL A 155 -3.21 4.76 -6.07
CA VAL A 155 -2.81 5.66 -7.16
C VAL A 155 -4.01 6.19 -7.93
N GLY A 156 -5.10 5.42 -8.01
CA GLY A 156 -6.22 5.68 -8.91
C GLY A 156 -5.88 5.30 -10.35
N ASN A 157 -6.50 5.99 -11.30
CA ASN A 157 -6.16 5.87 -12.72
C ASN A 157 -5.13 6.97 -13.10
N PRO A 158 -3.86 6.64 -13.33
CA PRO A 158 -2.83 7.64 -13.66
C PRO A 158 -3.00 8.24 -15.07
N PHE A 159 -3.75 7.59 -15.95
CA PHE A 159 -4.05 8.06 -17.31
C PHE A 159 -5.24 9.02 -17.34
N ARG A 160 -6.10 8.93 -16.32
CA ARG A 160 -7.23 9.83 -16.09
C ARG A 160 -7.27 10.28 -14.63
N PRO A 161 -6.34 11.17 -14.21
CA PRO A 161 -6.33 11.67 -12.83
C PRO A 161 -7.64 12.41 -12.51
N ALA A 162 -8.32 11.98 -11.46
CA ALA A 162 -9.57 12.61 -11.03
C ALA A 162 -9.33 14.05 -10.57
N ALA A 163 -10.07 15.00 -11.14
CA ALA A 163 -10.02 16.40 -10.77
C ALA A 163 -11.08 16.70 -9.71
N PHE A 164 -10.65 17.12 -8.52
CA PHE A 164 -11.56 17.52 -7.45
C PHE A 164 -11.85 19.01 -7.52
N ASP A 165 -13.13 19.36 -7.67
CA ASP A 165 -13.59 20.74 -7.55
C ASP A 165 -13.46 21.19 -6.08
N PRO A 166 -12.77 22.32 -5.79
CA PRO A 166 -12.72 22.89 -4.45
C PRO A 166 -14.09 23.11 -3.80
N ALA A 167 -15.15 23.31 -4.58
CA ALA A 167 -16.52 23.45 -4.09
C ALA A 167 -17.06 22.18 -3.40
N TRP A 168 -16.48 21.01 -3.71
CA TRP A 168 -16.82 19.74 -3.06
C TRP A 168 -16.14 19.57 -1.70
N LEU A 169 -15.01 20.24 -1.46
CA LEU A 169 -14.15 20.10 -0.27
C LEU A 169 -14.64 20.93 0.92
N ARG A 170 -15.95 20.86 1.20
CA ARG A 170 -16.57 21.57 2.32
C ARG A 170 -16.10 20.99 3.68
N PRO A 171 -16.16 21.75 4.78
CA PRO A 171 -15.71 21.28 6.09
C PRO A 171 -16.29 19.94 6.52
N GLU A 172 -17.53 19.63 6.15
CA GLU A 172 -18.19 18.36 6.48
C GLU A 172 -17.57 17.19 5.71
N VAL A 173 -17.21 17.39 4.44
CA VAL A 173 -16.55 16.40 3.58
C VAL A 173 -15.14 16.12 4.08
N THR A 174 -14.36 17.18 4.34
CA THR A 174 -12.97 17.05 4.79
C THR A 174 -12.89 16.48 6.21
N SER A 175 -13.78 16.87 7.12
CA SER A 175 -13.84 16.32 8.48
C SER A 175 -14.20 14.83 8.48
N LEU A 176 -15.16 14.42 7.64
CA LEU A 176 -15.51 13.01 7.50
C LEU A 176 -14.34 12.21 6.91
N ALA A 177 -13.70 12.71 5.85
CA ALA A 177 -12.53 12.06 5.26
C ALA A 177 -11.38 11.93 6.27
N GLN A 178 -11.14 12.95 7.09
CA GLN A 178 -10.12 12.92 8.13
C GLN A 178 -10.44 11.84 9.18
N ALA A 179 -11.68 11.75 9.65
CA ALA A 179 -12.10 10.72 10.60
C ALA A 179 -11.97 9.30 10.01
N ILE A 180 -12.36 9.11 8.75
CA ILE A 180 -12.17 7.82 8.04
C ILE A 180 -10.69 7.43 8.01
N TYR A 181 -9.82 8.40 7.71
CA TYR A 181 -8.39 8.21 7.58
C TYR A 181 -7.70 7.89 8.91
N GLU A 182 -8.00 8.65 9.96
CA GLU A 182 -7.40 8.50 11.29
C GLU A 182 -7.87 7.20 11.97
N ASP A 183 -9.18 6.95 11.98
CA ASP A 183 -9.78 5.81 12.67
C ASP A 183 -9.72 4.52 11.84
N ARG A 184 -9.19 4.57 10.61
CA ARG A 184 -9.24 3.47 9.62
C ARG A 184 -10.66 2.95 9.39
N ALA A 185 -11.65 3.84 9.50
CA ALA A 185 -13.06 3.51 9.40
C ALA A 185 -13.53 3.42 7.93
N PHE A 186 -12.80 2.66 7.11
CA PHE A 186 -13.01 2.60 5.66
C PHE A 186 -14.39 2.07 5.24
N GLY A 187 -15.10 1.37 6.14
CA GLY A 187 -16.49 1.00 5.93
C GLY A 187 -17.44 2.20 5.78
N ARG A 188 -16.99 3.42 6.15
CA ARG A 188 -17.74 4.67 6.03
C ARG A 188 -17.49 5.41 4.71
N MET A 189 -16.72 4.85 3.78
CA MET A 189 -16.52 5.44 2.43
C MET A 189 -17.84 5.71 1.67
N PRO A 190 -18.89 4.86 1.77
CA PRO A 190 -20.20 5.19 1.20
C PRO A 190 -20.85 6.44 1.82
N GLU A 191 -20.57 6.75 3.09
CA GLU A 191 -21.01 8.01 3.71
C GLU A 191 -20.29 9.20 3.06
N LEU A 192 -18.99 9.08 2.76
CA LEU A 192 -18.21 10.11 2.08
C LEU A 192 -18.75 10.38 0.67
N ALA A 193 -19.11 9.33 -0.09
CA ALA A 193 -19.79 9.47 -1.38
C ALA A 193 -21.06 10.32 -1.27
N ALA A 194 -21.91 10.06 -0.28
CA ALA A 194 -23.14 10.82 -0.07
C ALA A 194 -22.85 12.30 0.27
N HIS A 195 -21.77 12.60 0.98
CA HIS A 195 -21.38 13.98 1.26
C HIS A 195 -20.82 14.69 0.03
N LEU A 196 -19.98 14.02 -0.77
CA LEU A 196 -19.48 14.53 -2.05
C LEU A 196 -20.62 14.83 -3.02
N GLU A 197 -21.59 13.92 -3.15
CA GLU A 197 -22.77 14.09 -4.02
C GLU A 197 -23.62 15.29 -3.58
N ARG A 198 -23.88 15.45 -2.27
CA ARG A 198 -24.55 16.66 -1.73
C ARG A 198 -23.77 17.95 -1.94
N ALA A 199 -22.44 17.86 -1.99
CA ALA A 199 -21.58 18.99 -2.28
C ALA A 199 -21.56 19.38 -3.77
N GLY A 200 -22.18 18.55 -4.64
CA GLY A 200 -22.31 18.78 -6.08
C GLY A 200 -21.39 17.93 -6.94
N CYS A 201 -20.71 16.91 -6.37
CA CYS A 201 -19.91 15.98 -7.14
C CYS A 201 -20.82 15.08 -7.99
N THR A 202 -20.58 15.07 -9.30
CA THR A 202 -21.28 14.20 -10.26
C THR A 202 -20.32 13.24 -10.97
N ASP A 203 -19.04 13.24 -10.57
CA ASP A 203 -18.03 12.36 -11.14
C ASP A 203 -18.31 10.92 -10.71
N ARG A 204 -18.61 10.07 -11.69
CA ARG A 204 -19.00 8.68 -11.42
C ARG A 204 -17.82 7.85 -10.94
N ASP A 205 -16.61 8.11 -11.39
CA ASP A 205 -15.44 7.32 -11.00
C ASP A 205 -15.14 7.55 -9.51
N ILE A 206 -15.26 8.80 -9.03
CA ILE A 206 -15.13 9.15 -7.60
C ILE A 206 -16.24 8.49 -6.76
N LEU A 207 -17.49 8.67 -7.18
CA LEU A 207 -18.64 8.21 -6.40
C LEU A 207 -18.76 6.68 -6.37
N ASP A 208 -18.56 6.02 -7.51
CA ASP A 208 -18.63 4.57 -7.63
C ASP A 208 -17.45 3.91 -6.90
N HIS A 209 -16.26 4.52 -6.92
CA HIS A 209 -15.12 4.08 -6.09
C HIS A 209 -15.44 4.10 -4.60
N CYS A 210 -15.98 5.21 -4.07
CA CYS A 210 -16.32 5.33 -2.65
C CYS A 210 -17.46 4.39 -2.22
N ARG A 211 -18.34 4.00 -3.14
CA ARG A 211 -19.47 3.09 -2.89
C ARG A 211 -19.07 1.62 -2.98
N ARG A 212 -17.89 1.32 -3.52
CA ARG A 212 -17.37 -0.05 -3.61
C ARG A 212 -17.26 -0.65 -2.22
N ALA A 213 -17.65 -1.91 -2.09
CA ALA A 213 -17.52 -2.63 -0.84
C ALA A 213 -16.06 -3.04 -0.60
N GLY A 214 -15.44 -2.49 0.44
CA GLY A 214 -14.13 -2.92 0.93
C GLY A 214 -12.96 -2.59 -0.01
N GLY A 215 -11.77 -3.05 0.37
CA GLY A 215 -10.54 -2.85 -0.39
C GLY A 215 -9.96 -1.44 -0.34
N HIS A 216 -10.51 -0.56 0.49
CA HIS A 216 -9.95 0.76 0.79
C HIS A 216 -8.83 0.65 1.82
N VAL A 217 -7.78 1.44 1.61
CA VAL A 217 -6.62 1.53 2.51
C VAL A 217 -6.33 2.99 2.84
N ARG A 218 -5.38 3.24 3.76
CA ARG A 218 -5.04 4.58 4.24
C ARG A 218 -4.76 5.56 3.09
N SER A 219 -4.03 5.14 2.05
CA SER A 219 -3.72 5.98 0.88
C SER A 219 -4.76 5.94 -0.24
N CYS A 220 -6.02 5.56 0.04
CA CYS A 220 -7.12 5.63 -0.92
C CYS A 220 -7.08 6.94 -1.71
N TRP A 221 -7.03 6.88 -3.04
CA TRP A 221 -6.80 8.05 -3.87
C TRP A 221 -7.86 9.14 -3.70
N VAL A 222 -9.11 8.77 -3.35
CA VAL A 222 -10.16 9.75 -3.02
C VAL A 222 -9.88 10.45 -1.68
N LEU A 223 -9.49 9.71 -0.64
CA LEU A 223 -9.14 10.31 0.64
C LEU A 223 -7.93 11.23 0.50
N ASP A 224 -6.90 10.77 -0.21
CA ASP A 224 -5.71 11.56 -0.51
C ASP A 224 -6.06 12.86 -1.25
N ALA A 225 -6.98 12.80 -2.23
CA ALA A 225 -7.44 13.98 -2.94
C ALA A 225 -8.24 14.96 -2.05
N VAL A 226 -9.16 14.45 -1.21
CA VAL A 226 -9.97 15.27 -0.31
C VAL A 226 -9.12 15.93 0.79
N LEU A 227 -8.11 15.22 1.29
CA LEU A 227 -7.20 15.68 2.35
C LEU A 227 -5.94 16.37 1.83
N ALA A 228 -5.81 16.53 0.51
CA ALA A 228 -4.63 17.09 -0.16
C ALA A 228 -3.30 16.39 0.22
N ARG A 229 -3.34 15.07 0.42
CA ARG A 229 -2.16 14.24 0.66
C ARG A 229 -1.62 13.72 -0.68
N ARG A 230 -0.37 14.04 -1.02
CA ARG A 230 0.28 13.62 -2.29
C ARG A 230 1.45 12.70 -2.02
#